data_AF-A0AAW4I1E4-F1
#
_entry.id   AF-A0AAW4I1E4-F1
#
_cell.length_a   1.000
_cell.length_b   1.000
_cell.length_c   1.000
_cell.angle_alpha   90.00
_cell.angle_beta   90.00
_cell.angle_gamma   90.00
#
_symmetry.space_group_name_H-M   'P 1'
#
loop_
_entity.id
_entity.type
_entity.pdbx_description
1 polymer ?
#
loop_
_entity_poly.entity_id
_entity_poly.type
_entity_poly.pdbx_seq_one_letter_code
_entity_poly.pdbx_strand_id
1 'polypeptide(L)'
;MAPWSEVEINRFLARQGMFNRRGLSPADSEQLAEKCLLRDRDMDDRRMCIECKNLQQGGGCFAAAQGWVAGAPRNLVPVKTMFQRCERFEWAVPKASKESK
;
A
#
# COMPACT_ATOMS: atom_id res chain seq x y z
N MET A 1 9.29 -22.58 8.69
CA MET A 1 9.12 -21.15 8.35
C MET A 1 10.26 -20.40 9.02
N ALA A 2 11.10 -19.67 8.28
CA ALA A 2 12.18 -18.90 8.89
C ALA A 2 11.61 -17.76 9.75
N PRO A 3 12.23 -17.44 10.89
CA PRO A 3 11.82 -16.31 11.72
C PRO A 3 11.85 -15.01 10.91
N TRP A 4 11.05 -14.03 11.32
CA TRP A 4 11.05 -12.71 10.68
C TRP A 4 12.27 -11.92 11.14
N SER A 5 12.94 -11.26 10.21
CA SER A 5 14.00 -10.30 10.51
C SER A 5 13.43 -9.00 11.06
N GLU A 6 14.25 -8.18 11.71
CA GLU A 6 13.85 -6.85 12.18
C GLU A 6 13.33 -5.95 11.04
N VAL A 7 13.93 -6.04 9.85
CA VAL A 7 13.49 -5.29 8.67
C VAL A 7 12.09 -5.72 8.24
N GLU A 8 11.78 -7.02 8.27
CA GLU A 8 10.46 -7.54 7.95
C GLU A 8 9.42 -7.12 8.98
N ILE A 9 9.75 -7.19 10.27
CA ILE A 9 8.89 -6.73 11.37
C ILE A 9 8.57 -5.23 11.20
N ASN A 10 9.59 -4.40 10.94
CA ASN A 10 9.40 -2.96 10.76
C ASN A 10 8.51 -2.63 9.54
N ARG A 11 8.70 -3.33 8.42
CA ARG A 11 7.84 -3.18 7.23
C ARG A 11 6.41 -3.64 7.50
N PHE A 12 6.24 -4.74 8.21
CA PHE A 12 4.94 -5.26 8.62
C PHE A 12 4.17 -4.23 9.47
N LEU A 13 4.78 -3.73 10.54
CA LEU A 13 4.17 -2.75 11.45
C LEU A 13 3.83 -1.43 10.70
N ALA A 14 4.73 -0.97 9.83
CA ALA A 14 4.48 0.22 9.01
C ALA A 14 3.28 0.06 8.07
N ARG A 15 3.16 -1.12 7.41
CA ARG A 15 2.02 -1.45 6.55
C ARG A 15 0.72 -1.56 7.34
N GLN A 16 0.72 -2.30 8.46
CA GLN A 16 -0.46 -2.46 9.30
C GLN A 16 -1.02 -1.10 9.76
N GLY A 17 -0.15 -0.21 10.26
CA GLY A 17 -0.54 1.15 10.65
C GLY A 17 -1.06 2.00 9.49
N MET A 18 -0.46 1.86 8.30
CA MET A 18 -0.93 2.53 7.08
C MET A 18 -2.31 2.03 6.65
N PHE A 19 -2.54 0.72 6.68
CA PHE A 19 -3.78 0.09 6.26
C PHE A 19 -4.94 0.46 7.20
N ASN A 20 -4.68 0.51 8.51
CA ASN A 20 -5.62 1.04 9.50
C ASN A 20 -6.04 2.47 9.17
N ARG A 21 -5.07 3.37 8.92
CA ARG A 21 -5.36 4.76 8.52
C ARG A 21 -6.10 4.88 7.19
N ARG A 22 -6.05 3.85 6.35
CA ARG A 22 -6.75 3.76 5.05
C ARG A 22 -8.07 2.98 5.14
N GLY A 23 -8.57 2.78 6.35
CA GLY A 23 -9.92 2.31 6.63
C GLY A 23 -10.10 0.80 6.56
N LEU A 24 -9.03 0.01 6.70
CA LEU A 24 -9.18 -1.43 7.00
C LEU A 24 -9.32 -1.63 8.51
N SER A 25 -10.01 -2.71 8.90
CA SER A 25 -10.07 -3.11 10.31
C SER A 25 -8.67 -3.54 10.80
N PRO A 26 -8.39 -3.49 12.12
CA PRO A 26 -7.11 -3.97 12.65
C PRO A 26 -6.77 -5.40 12.20
N ALA A 27 -7.76 -6.31 12.20
CA ALA A 27 -7.59 -7.69 11.79
C ALA A 27 -7.29 -7.81 10.28
N ASP A 28 -8.03 -7.11 9.43
CA ASP A 28 -7.77 -7.14 7.98
C ASP A 28 -6.41 -6.52 7.64
N SER A 29 -6.03 -5.45 8.34
CA SER A 29 -4.72 -4.81 8.17
C SER A 29 -3.57 -5.73 8.53
N GLU A 30 -3.71 -6.49 9.61
CA GLU A 30 -2.72 -7.48 10.05
C GLU A 30 -2.55 -8.59 9.02
N GLN A 31 -3.66 -9.24 8.63
CA GLN A 31 -3.66 -10.31 7.63
C GLN A 31 -3.11 -9.84 6.28
N LEU A 32 -3.44 -8.62 5.87
CA LEU A 32 -2.97 -8.05 4.62
C LEU A 32 -1.47 -7.68 4.67
N ALA A 33 -0.99 -7.21 5.82
CA ALA A 33 0.43 -6.93 6.03
C ALA A 33 1.26 -8.23 6.04
N GLU A 34 0.73 -9.33 6.57
CA GLU A 34 1.37 -10.64 6.49
C GLU A 34 1.45 -11.14 5.04
N LYS A 35 0.37 -11.03 4.26
CA LYS A 35 0.40 -11.34 2.82
C LYS A 35 1.45 -10.52 2.06
N CYS A 36 1.64 -9.26 2.44
CA CYS A 36 2.70 -8.42 1.88
C CYS A 36 4.10 -8.91 2.24
N LEU A 37 4.30 -9.41 3.46
CA LEU A 37 5.57 -9.98 3.89
C LEU A 37 5.90 -11.24 3.09
N LEU A 38 4.93 -12.14 2.90
CA LEU A 38 5.12 -13.35 2.08
C LEU A 38 5.46 -12.99 0.63
N ARG A 39 4.73 -12.04 0.03
CA ARG A 39 5.04 -11.50 -1.30
C ARG A 39 6.47 -10.96 -1.38
N ASP A 40 6.90 -10.18 -0.39
CA ASP A 40 8.24 -9.59 -0.39
C ASP A 40 9.33 -10.68 -0.34
N ARG A 41 9.11 -11.77 0.39
CA ARG A 41 10.00 -12.95 0.41
C ARG A 41 10.05 -13.66 -0.93
N ASP A 42 8.91 -13.78 -1.59
CA ASP A 42 8.79 -14.42 -2.91
C ASP A 42 9.34 -13.54 -4.06
N MET A 43 9.83 -12.34 -3.74
CA MET A 43 10.29 -11.34 -4.71
C MET A 43 9.24 -10.98 -5.77
N ASP A 44 7.97 -11.16 -5.44
CA ASP A 44 6.86 -10.83 -6.33
C ASP A 44 6.74 -9.30 -6.44
N ASP A 45 6.69 -8.81 -7.68
CA ASP A 45 6.71 -7.38 -8.04
C ASP A 45 5.32 -6.72 -8.02
N ARG A 46 4.24 -7.49 -7.83
CA ARG A 46 2.88 -6.96 -7.72
C ARG A 46 2.70 -6.14 -6.44
N ARG A 47 1.88 -5.09 -6.51
CA ARG A 47 1.64 -4.14 -5.41
C ARG A 47 0.15 -3.90 -5.25
N MET A 48 -0.26 -3.42 -4.08
CA MET A 48 -1.66 -3.05 -3.84
C MET A 48 -1.84 -1.54 -3.85
N CYS A 49 -2.97 -1.03 -4.37
CA CYS A 49 -3.20 0.41 -4.35
C CYS A 49 -3.24 0.96 -2.91
N ILE A 50 -3.58 0.16 -1.90
CA ILE A 50 -3.50 0.54 -0.49
C ILE A 50 -2.07 0.81 0.01
N GLU A 51 -1.03 0.43 -0.74
CA GLU A 51 0.37 0.77 -0.46
C GLU A 51 0.84 2.03 -1.22
N CYS A 52 0.03 2.51 -2.19
CA CYS A 52 0.41 3.55 -3.13
C CYS A 52 0.16 4.97 -2.58
N LYS A 53 1.06 5.92 -2.85
CA LYS A 53 0.88 7.34 -2.50
C LYS A 53 -0.26 8.01 -3.29
N ASN A 54 -0.58 7.47 -4.48
CA ASN A 54 -1.62 8.01 -5.36
C ASN A 54 -3.05 7.62 -4.93
N LEU A 55 -3.20 6.72 -3.96
CA LEU A 55 -4.52 6.41 -3.39
C LEU A 55 -5.00 7.55 -2.51
N GLN A 56 -6.11 8.17 -2.88
CA GLN A 56 -6.71 9.28 -2.15
C GLN A 56 -7.62 8.79 -1.02
N GLN A 57 -7.92 9.66 -0.05
CA GLN A 57 -8.80 9.33 1.08
C GLN A 57 -10.20 8.89 0.63
N GLY A 58 -10.73 9.45 -0.46
CA GLY A 58 -11.99 9.04 -1.09
C GLY A 58 -11.93 7.73 -1.89
N GLY A 59 -10.79 7.01 -1.86
CA GLY A 59 -10.61 5.74 -2.56
C GLY A 59 -10.19 5.86 -4.03
N GLY A 60 -10.25 7.05 -4.63
CA GLY A 60 -9.82 7.28 -6.01
C GLY A 60 -8.31 7.22 -6.22
N CYS A 61 -7.89 6.98 -7.46
CA CYS A 61 -6.48 7.04 -7.88
C CYS A 61 -6.14 8.42 -8.48
N PHE A 62 -5.27 9.18 -7.81
CA PHE A 62 -4.83 10.50 -8.30
C PHE A 62 -4.16 10.41 -9.68
N ALA A 63 -3.27 9.43 -9.90
CA ALA A 63 -2.57 9.28 -11.18
C ALA A 63 -3.54 8.98 -12.34
N ALA A 64 -4.60 8.21 -12.09
CA ALA A 64 -5.64 7.95 -13.09
C ALA A 64 -6.45 9.23 -13.41
N ALA A 65 -6.80 10.03 -12.40
CA ALA A 65 -7.47 11.32 -12.61
C ALA A 65 -6.67 12.29 -13.50
N GLN A 66 -5.34 12.26 -13.37
CA GLN A 66 -4.43 13.00 -14.24
C GLN A 66 -4.26 12.40 -15.65
N GLY A 67 -4.78 11.20 -15.90
CA GLY A 67 -4.61 10.49 -17.18
C GLY A 67 -3.23 9.85 -17.36
N TRP A 68 -2.50 9.59 -16.26
CA TRP A 68 -1.14 9.03 -16.32
C TRP A 68 -1.09 7.50 -16.36
N VAL A 69 -2.22 6.84 -16.12
CA VAL A 69 -2.33 5.38 -16.12
C VAL A 69 -2.96 4.98 -17.45
N ALA A 70 -2.20 4.33 -18.33
CA ALA A 70 -2.69 3.92 -19.63
C ALA A 70 -3.90 2.96 -19.49
N GLY A 71 -4.97 3.23 -20.25
CA GLY A 71 -6.17 2.38 -20.28
C GLY A 71 -7.08 2.46 -19.04
N ALA A 72 -6.75 3.27 -18.04
CA ALA A 72 -7.61 3.46 -16.87
C ALA A 72 -8.58 4.65 -17.06
N PRO A 73 -9.82 4.56 -16.55
CA PRO A 73 -10.73 5.69 -16.53
C PRO A 73 -10.24 6.77 -15.54
N ARG A 74 -10.52 8.04 -15.81
CA ARG A 74 -10.06 9.17 -14.98
C ARG A 74 -10.70 9.19 -13.58
N ASN A 75 -11.85 8.54 -13.42
CA ASN A 75 -12.53 8.38 -12.13
C ASN A 75 -12.26 7.00 -11.50
N LEU A 76 -11.14 6.35 -11.81
CA LEU A 76 -10.80 5.03 -11.28
C LEU A 76 -10.85 4.99 -9.74
N VAL A 77 -11.71 4.12 -9.21
CA VAL A 77 -11.71 3.67 -7.81
C VAL A 77 -11.19 2.24 -7.79
N PRO A 78 -9.89 2.01 -7.53
CA PRO A 78 -9.30 0.68 -7.58
C PRO A 78 -9.74 -0.22 -6.43
N VAL A 79 -9.70 -1.53 -6.66
CA VAL A 79 -9.76 -2.52 -5.58
C VAL A 79 -8.46 -2.46 -4.79
N LYS A 80 -8.47 -1.72 -3.67
CA LYS A 80 -7.25 -1.31 -2.96
C LYS A 80 -6.44 -2.46 -2.35
N THR A 81 -7.02 -3.63 -2.15
CA THR A 81 -6.42 -4.80 -1.47
C THR A 81 -6.06 -5.96 -2.41
N MET A 82 -6.10 -5.74 -3.73
CA MET A 82 -5.71 -6.74 -4.73
C MET A 82 -4.29 -6.47 -5.21
N PHE A 83 -3.46 -7.51 -5.31
CA PHE A 83 -2.11 -7.41 -5.88
C PHE A 83 -2.18 -7.26 -7.40
N GLN A 84 -1.63 -6.16 -7.91
CA GLN A 84 -1.65 -5.80 -9.33
C GLN A 84 -0.31 -5.19 -9.74
N ARG A 85 0.02 -5.21 -11.03
CA ARG A 85 1.10 -4.38 -11.57
C ARG A 85 0.53 -3.04 -11.99
N CYS A 86 1.23 -1.96 -11.68
CA CYS A 86 0.85 -0.61 -12.08
C CYS A 86 2.12 0.22 -12.33
N GLU A 87 2.26 0.74 -13.55
CA GLU A 87 3.42 1.54 -13.99
C GLU A 87 3.55 2.89 -13.27
N ARG A 88 2.46 3.38 -12.66
CA ARG A 88 2.42 4.63 -11.87
C ARG A 88 2.38 4.37 -10.37
N PHE A 89 2.69 3.15 -9.93
CA PHE A 89 2.78 2.85 -8.51
C PHE A 89 3.97 3.58 -7.90
N GLU A 90 3.74 4.21 -6.74
CA GLU A 90 4.79 4.80 -5.93
C GLU A 90 4.46 4.59 -4.45
N TRP A 91 5.45 4.20 -3.66
CA TRP A 91 5.26 3.87 -2.25
C TRP A 91 4.73 5.08 -1.45
N ALA A 92 3.70 4.84 -0.65
CA ALA A 92 3.33 5.75 0.41
C ALA A 92 4.38 5.67 1.54
N VAL A 93 5.30 6.62 1.56
CA VAL A 93 6.29 6.71 2.65
C VAL A 93 5.67 7.50 3.80
N PRO A 94 5.76 7.02 5.07
CA PRO A 94 5.38 7.82 6.22
C PRO A 94 6.12 9.16 6.16
N LYS A 95 5.38 10.27 6.25
CA LYS A 95 6.02 11.58 6.39
C LYS A 95 6.71 11.59 7.75
N ALA A 96 7.99 11.96 7.80
CA ALA A 96 8.67 12.21 9.07
C ALA A 96 7.82 13.22 9.86
N SER A 97 7.47 12.89 11.10
CA SER A 97 6.82 13.83 12.00
C SER A 97 7.78 14.99 12.20
N LYS A 98 7.39 16.20 11.76
CA LYS A 98 8.09 17.40 12.21
C LYS A 98 7.80 17.49 13.70
N GLU A 99 8.81 17.27 14.54
CA GLU A 99 8.72 17.62 15.96
C GLU A 99 8.45 19.12 16.03
N SER A 100 7.21 19.48 16.39
CA SER A 100 6.86 20.85 16.73
C SER A 100 7.68 21.22 17.96
N LYS A 101 8.61 22.17 17.75
CA LYS A 101 9.39 22.80 18.81
C LYS A 101 8.48 23.67 19.69
#